data_AF-A0AAN6VYA3-F1
#
_entry.id   AF-A0AAN6VYA3-F1
#
_cell.length_a   1.000
_cell.length_b   1.000
_cell.length_c   1.000
_cell.angle_alpha   90.00
_cell.angle_beta   90.00
_cell.angle_gamma   90.00
#
_symmetry.space_group_name_H-M   'P 1'
#
loop_
_entity.id
_entity.type
_entity.pdbx_description
1 polymer ?
#
loop_
_entity_poly.entity_id
_entity_poly.type
_entity_poly.pdbx_seq_one_letter_code
_entity_poly.pdbx_strand_id
1 'polypeptide(L)'
;MSFECLRHAFSTGSQRFANLDDIRDSQEPRASKLYFTQTDNEGFADKTATMPIPFETLLPYGIIIAMFGVTGAGLNKIKNMQSGGKRHRWSVDQWDK
;
A
#
# COMPACT_ATOMS: atom_id res chain seq x y z
N MET A 1 -73.02 5.18 -8.63
CA MET A 1 -71.54 5.09 -8.47
C MET A 1 -71.11 6.36 -7.75
N SER A 2 -71.07 6.28 -6.42
CA SER A 2 -71.26 7.41 -5.50
C SER A 2 -70.02 7.58 -4.61
N PHE A 3 -69.65 8.84 -4.32
CA PHE A 3 -68.50 9.26 -3.51
C PHE A 3 -68.54 8.78 -2.03
N GLU A 4 -69.59 8.07 -1.62
CA GLU A 4 -69.79 7.56 -0.25
C GLU A 4 -68.81 6.45 0.16
N CYS A 5 -68.23 5.70 -0.77
CA CYS A 5 -67.27 4.63 -0.43
C CYS A 5 -65.93 5.20 0.07
N LEU A 6 -65.52 6.38 -0.43
CA LEU A 6 -64.26 7.03 -0.03
C LEU A 6 -64.33 7.65 1.37
N ARG A 7 -65.54 7.93 1.88
CA ARG A 7 -65.73 8.52 3.21
C ARG A 7 -65.65 7.49 4.34
N HIS A 8 -65.84 6.20 4.04
CA HIS A 8 -65.76 5.13 5.04
C HIS A 8 -64.33 4.66 5.33
N ALA A 9 -63.38 4.84 4.41
CA ALA A 9 -61.98 4.46 4.62
C ALA A 9 -61.23 5.41 5.57
N PHE A 10 -61.73 6.64 5.76
CA PHE A 10 -61.07 7.65 6.60
C PHE A 10 -61.48 7.57 8.08
N SER A 11 -62.47 6.76 8.45
CA SER A 11 -62.97 6.65 9.83
C SER A 11 -62.33 5.51 10.65
N THR A 12 -61.52 4.64 10.05
CA THR A 12 -60.92 3.46 10.70
C THR A 12 -59.40 3.41 10.54
N GLY A 13 -58.75 4.58 10.60
CA GLY A 13 -57.29 4.71 10.57
C GLY A 13 -56.69 5.40 11.79
N SER A 14 -57.44 5.52 12.90
CA SER A 14 -56.93 6.03 14.17
C SER A 14 -56.33 4.90 15.01
N GLN A 15 -55.23 4.29 14.59
CA GLN A 15 -54.35 3.46 15.44
C GLN A 15 -53.04 3.15 14.70
N ARG A 16 -52.01 4.01 14.80
CA ARG A 16 -50.55 3.72 14.67
C ARG A 16 -49.76 4.96 14.25
N PHE A 17 -49.86 6.01 15.05
CA PHE A 17 -48.74 6.93 15.18
C PHE A 17 -47.92 6.40 16.36
N ALA A 18 -47.04 5.44 16.10
CA ALA A 18 -45.89 5.25 16.96
C ALA A 18 -45.08 6.55 16.86
N ASN A 19 -44.87 7.21 17.99
CA ASN A 19 -44.19 8.50 18.04
C ASN A 19 -42.87 8.41 17.28
N LEU A 20 -42.60 9.37 16.40
CA LEU A 20 -41.31 9.47 15.72
C LEU A 20 -40.16 9.66 16.75
N ASP A 21 -40.52 10.09 17.96
CA ASP A 21 -39.64 10.22 19.11
C ASP A 21 -39.28 8.86 19.74
N ASP A 22 -40.12 7.82 19.64
CA ASP A 22 -39.78 6.44 20.07
C ASP A 22 -38.75 5.78 19.15
N ILE A 23 -38.76 6.13 17.86
CA ILE A 23 -37.80 5.59 16.87
C ILE A 23 -36.39 6.18 17.08
N ARG A 24 -36.28 7.37 17.69
CA ARG A 24 -35.00 8.06 17.93
C ARG A 24 -34.18 7.47 19.08
N ASP A 25 -34.77 6.64 19.93
CA ASP A 25 -34.08 5.95 21.03
C ASP A 25 -33.66 4.51 20.68
N SER A 26 -34.19 3.95 19.57
CA SER A 26 -33.78 2.63 19.04
C SER A 26 -32.57 2.67 18.11
N GLN A 27 -31.92 3.83 17.94
CA GLN A 27 -30.69 3.99 17.15
C GLN A 27 -29.53 4.38 18.06
N GLU A 28 -29.31 3.59 19.11
CA GLU A 28 -28.01 3.52 19.77
C GLU A 28 -27.08 2.71 18.83
N PRO A 29 -26.00 3.27 18.26
CA PRO A 29 -25.08 2.52 17.39
C PRO A 29 -24.18 1.61 18.25
N ARG A 30 -24.76 0.61 18.91
CA ARG A 30 -24.03 -0.45 19.63
C ARG A 30 -23.78 -1.69 18.75
N ALA A 31 -23.59 -1.48 17.45
CA ALA A 31 -23.16 -2.52 16.51
C ALA A 31 -22.26 -1.97 15.40
N SER A 32 -21.46 -0.94 15.68
CA SER A 32 -20.38 -0.47 14.80
C SER A 32 -19.00 -0.96 15.21
N LYS A 33 -18.91 -2.07 15.99
CA LYS A 33 -17.64 -2.68 16.40
C LYS A 33 -17.25 -3.90 15.55
N LEU A 34 -17.65 -3.91 14.28
CA LEU A 34 -17.23 -4.92 13.29
C LEU A 34 -16.63 -4.34 12.01
N TYR A 35 -16.43 -3.03 11.94
CA TYR A 35 -15.51 -2.42 11.00
C TYR A 35 -14.41 -1.78 11.82
N PHE A 36 -13.21 -2.25 11.56
CA PHE A 36 -11.96 -1.56 11.85
C PHE A 36 -12.17 -0.05 11.61
N THR A 37 -12.26 0.72 12.70
CA THR A 37 -12.48 2.17 12.63
C THR A 37 -11.22 2.81 12.06
N GLN A 38 -11.31 3.18 10.79
CA GLN A 38 -10.30 3.96 10.10
C GLN A 38 -10.67 5.46 10.19
N THR A 39 -9.72 6.25 10.71
CA THR A 39 -9.55 7.72 10.61
C THR A 39 -10.05 8.65 11.72
N ASP A 40 -9.38 8.58 12.87
CA ASP A 40 -9.11 9.73 13.74
C ASP A 40 -7.91 10.53 13.18
N ASN A 41 -8.22 11.48 12.29
CA ASN A 41 -7.26 12.35 11.58
C ASN A 41 -6.81 13.57 12.41
N GLU A 42 -6.53 13.42 13.70
CA GLU A 42 -5.91 14.51 14.50
C GLU A 42 -4.62 14.04 15.19
N GLY A 43 -4.13 12.84 14.86
CA GLY A 43 -2.89 12.25 15.37
C GLY A 43 -1.83 11.95 14.31
N PHE A 44 -2.01 12.43 13.06
CA PHE A 44 -1.10 12.15 11.95
C PHE A 44 0.08 13.14 11.83
N ALA A 45 0.28 14.02 12.81
CA ALA A 45 1.34 15.04 12.76
C ALA A 45 2.57 14.76 13.66
N ASP A 46 2.60 13.71 14.49
CA ASP A 46 3.60 13.65 15.58
C ASP A 46 4.57 12.45 15.64
N LYS A 47 4.31 11.24 15.10
CA LYS A 47 5.16 10.09 15.53
C LYS A 47 6.02 9.30 14.57
N THR A 48 5.92 9.38 13.24
CA THR A 48 6.55 8.32 12.42
C THR A 48 6.99 8.72 11.02
N ALA A 49 7.56 9.91 10.83
CA ALA A 49 8.36 10.21 9.63
C ALA A 49 9.70 9.44 9.58
N THR A 50 9.79 8.32 10.30
CA THR A 50 10.82 7.30 10.16
C THR A 50 10.18 6.03 9.61
N MET A 51 9.82 6.02 8.33
CA MET A 51 10.04 4.80 7.55
C MET A 51 11.35 5.00 6.79
N PRO A 52 12.51 4.86 7.48
CA PRO A 52 13.78 4.78 6.78
C PRO A 52 13.68 3.60 5.81
N ILE A 53 14.16 3.83 4.59
CA ILE A 53 14.16 2.94 3.43
C ILE A 53 14.17 1.46 3.85
N PRO A 54 13.22 0.62 3.40
CA PRO A 54 13.17 -0.78 3.77
C PRO A 54 14.40 -1.50 3.22
N PHE A 55 15.37 -1.78 4.09
CA PHE A 55 16.65 -2.40 3.75
C PHE A 55 16.50 -3.78 3.09
N GLU A 56 15.36 -4.43 3.31
CA GLU A 56 14.96 -5.67 2.61
C GLU A 56 15.01 -5.52 1.09
N THR A 57 14.71 -4.32 0.57
CA THR A 57 14.80 -4.03 -0.86
C THR A 57 16.23 -3.80 -1.33
N LEU A 58 17.16 -3.51 -0.43
CA LEU A 58 18.56 -3.23 -0.74
C LEU A 58 19.43 -4.48 -0.72
N LEU A 59 19.04 -5.52 0.01
CA LEU A 59 19.73 -6.82 0.04
C LEU A 59 19.93 -7.44 -1.36
N PRO A 60 18.91 -7.55 -2.24
CA PRO A 60 19.12 -8.12 -3.57
C PRO A 60 20.11 -7.30 -4.41
N TYR A 61 20.02 -5.97 -4.37
CA TYR A 61 20.95 -5.11 -5.10
C TYR A 61 22.36 -5.15 -4.52
N GLY A 62 22.50 -5.25 -3.19
CA GLY A 62 23.79 -5.40 -2.53
C GLY A 62 24.50 -6.68 -2.94
N ILE A 63 23.77 -7.80 -3.02
CA ILE A 63 24.34 -9.08 -3.49
C ILE A 63 24.77 -8.97 -4.95
N ILE A 64 23.94 -8.39 -5.82
CA ILE A 64 24.27 -8.20 -7.24
C ILE A 64 25.55 -7.35 -7.36
N ILE A 65 25.60 -6.19 -6.71
CA ILE A 65 26.78 -5.30 -6.73
C ILE A 65 28.01 -6.02 -6.20
N ALA A 66 27.89 -6.79 -5.12
CA ALA A 66 29.00 -7.54 -4.56
C ALA A 66 29.51 -8.62 -5.53
N MET A 67 28.63 -9.42 -6.11
CA MET A 67 29.01 -10.46 -7.06
C MET A 67 29.65 -9.87 -8.32
N PHE A 68 29.02 -8.86 -8.93
CA PHE A 68 29.59 -8.17 -10.08
C PHE A 68 30.91 -7.47 -9.76
N GLY A 69 31.03 -6.89 -8.56
CA GLY A 69 32.26 -6.27 -8.07
C GLY A 69 33.39 -7.29 -7.91
N VAL A 70 33.12 -8.42 -7.25
CA VAL A 70 34.09 -9.51 -7.05
C VAL A 70 34.52 -10.11 -8.38
N THR A 71 33.58 -10.41 -9.28
CA THR A 71 33.89 -10.95 -10.60
C THR A 71 34.70 -9.95 -11.44
N GLY A 72 34.30 -8.67 -11.48
CA GLY A 72 35.01 -7.64 -12.23
C GLY A 72 36.43 -7.41 -11.71
N ALA A 73 36.60 -7.28 -10.40
CA ALA A 73 37.90 -7.13 -9.77
C ALA A 73 38.77 -8.40 -9.92
N GLY A 74 38.17 -9.59 -9.79
CA GLY A 74 38.83 -10.87 -9.98
C GLY A 74 39.40 -11.04 -11.39
N LEU A 75 38.58 -10.78 -12.42
CA LEU A 75 39.04 -10.84 -13.82
C LEU A 75 40.11 -9.79 -14.10
N ASN A 76 39.97 -8.57 -13.59
CA ASN A 76 40.98 -7.53 -13.75
C ASN A 76 42.32 -7.92 -13.10
N LYS A 77 42.26 -8.50 -11.89
CA LYS A 77 43.46 -8.97 -11.17
C LYS A 77 44.18 -10.07 -11.94
N ILE A 78 43.45 -11.07 -12.45
CA ILE A 78 44.04 -12.16 -13.24
C ILE A 78 44.69 -11.61 -14.52
N LYS A 79 43.98 -10.75 -15.26
CA LYS A 79 44.52 -10.13 -16.48
C LYS A 79 45.79 -9.32 -16.22
N ASN A 80 45.84 -8.60 -15.09
CA ASN A 80 47.02 -7.85 -14.68
C ASN A 80 48.20 -8.77 -14.34
N MET A 81 47.95 -9.90 -13.66
CA MET A 81 48.98 -10.90 -13.36
C MET A 81 49.51 -11.57 -14.64
N GLN A 82 48.62 -11.92 -15.57
CA GLN A 82 49.00 -12.51 -16.87
C GLN A 82 49.77 -11.54 -17.76
N SER A 83 49.47 -10.23 -17.65
CA SER A 83 50.14 -9.18 -18.43
C SER A 83 51.45 -8.70 -17.77
N GLY A 84 51.95 -9.38 -16.73
CA GLY A 84 53.18 -9.01 -16.03
C GLY A 84 53.10 -7.65 -15.32
N GLY A 85 51.91 -7.24 -14.89
CA GLY A 85 51.64 -5.95 -14.26
C GLY A 85 51.42 -4.79 -15.25
N LYS A 86 51.44 -5.04 -16.56
CA LYS A 86 51.16 -4.04 -17.58
C LYS A 86 49.66 -3.98 -17.86
N ARG A 87 49.15 -2.79 -18.23
CA ARG A 87 47.75 -2.64 -18.65
C ARG A 87 47.50 -3.50 -19.88
N HIS A 88 46.37 -4.21 -19.86
CA HIS A 88 45.94 -5.07 -20.96
C HIS A 88 45.69 -4.22 -22.22
N ARG A 89 46.25 -4.64 -23.37
CA ARG A 89 45.97 -4.02 -24.67
C ARG A 89 44.63 -4.51 -25.20
N TRP A 90 43.74 -3.58 -25.53
CA TRP A 90 42.46 -3.86 -26.18
C TRP A 90 42.54 -3.48 -27.66
N SER A 91 41.81 -4.20 -28.51
CA SER A 91 41.77 -4.00 -29.97
C SER A 91 43.13 -4.13 -30.66
N VAL A 92 43.76 -5.31 -30.55
CA VAL A 92 45.01 -5.62 -31.27
C VAL A 92 44.70 -5.81 -32.75
N ASP A 93 45.24 -4.92 -33.59
CA ASP A 93 45.07 -4.98 -35.04
C ASP A 93 45.87 -6.14 -35.64
N GLN A 94 45.53 -6.58 -36.86
CA GLN A 94 46.24 -7.69 -37.52
C GLN A 94 47.74 -7.43 -37.76
N TRP A 95 48.16 -6.16 -37.74
CA TRP A 95 49.57 -5.77 -37.80
C TRP A 95 50.29 -5.91 -36.46
N ASP A 96 49.55 -5.86 -35.35
CA ASP A 96 50.06 -5.85 -33.96
C ASP A 96 49.92 -7.22 -33.27
N LYS A 97 49.47 -8.22 -34.02
CA LYS A 97 49.19 -9.58 -33.55
C LYS A 97 50.44 -10.46 -33.49
#